data_AF-A0A6P3BXE5-F1
#
_entry.id   AF-A0A6P3BXE5-F1
#
_cell.length_a   1.000
_cell.length_b   1.000
_cell.length_c   1.000
_cell.angle_alpha   90.00
_cell.angle_beta   90.00
_cell.angle_gamma   90.00
#
_symmetry.space_group_name_H-M   'P 1'
#
loop_
_entity.id
_entity.type
_entity.pdbx_description
1 polymer ?
#
loop_
_entity_poly.entity_id
_entity_poly.type
_entity_poly.pdbx_seq_one_letter_code
_entity_poly.pdbx_strand_id
1 'polypeptide(L)'
;MNSTLDGIAAVQDRPPRSATPLRAGLLGIAAGLFALWITRDQPALDAATRAVIASLAIIGTIALHEIFISRVYLRPSAGLSRQAVRPLGIARVATRLGALTSIYAGIGVIYWLLPEYHGRFYLPFWSLLRSLAPYVIVAAPFYFAWMDRHQRETDDAYLLLGRFLFRREQPASWKPVREMLAGWGVKAFFLPLMTVYLSKDADHLTASLANAMHAPMTIATFVFMYDLSFTMDLMFGTVGYLCTFRILDSHVRTVEPTTLGWVAALMCYQPFWSLFSNNYIRYEGSMFWDNWLMSAPTLRVIWGAVIILLLLTYALCTISFGLRFSNLTNRGIITSGPYRFTKHPAYITKNLSYWMVSVPFVEPLGWQVGLMHCAGLIAVNLIYYTRAKTEERHLMRDPDYRAYAEWIEQHGLFARIRQAFGQRAPA
;
A
#
# COMPACT_ATOMS: atom_id res chain seq x y z
N MET A 1 1.70 44.26 14.72
CA MET A 1 2.12 43.75 13.39
C MET A 1 2.94 42.46 13.45
N ASN A 2 3.22 41.88 14.64
CA ASN A 2 4.03 40.66 14.75
C ASN A 2 3.22 39.35 14.59
N SER A 3 1.92 39.34 14.92
CA SER A 3 1.13 38.08 14.88
C SER A 3 0.84 37.56 13.46
N THR A 4 0.82 38.43 12.45
CA THR A 4 0.64 38.03 11.05
C THR A 4 1.93 37.48 10.45
N LEU A 5 3.09 38.06 10.78
CA LEU A 5 4.40 37.56 10.32
C LEU A 5 4.77 36.23 11.01
N ASP A 6 4.51 36.11 12.31
CA ASP A 6 4.69 34.84 13.05
C ASP A 6 3.73 33.75 12.55
N GLY A 7 2.50 34.14 12.18
CA GLY A 7 1.53 33.23 11.55
C GLY A 7 1.95 32.78 10.15
N ILE A 8 2.57 33.64 9.35
CA ILE A 8 3.07 33.32 8.01
C ILE A 8 4.33 32.44 8.09
N ALA A 9 5.26 32.74 9.00
CA ALA A 9 6.45 31.91 9.26
C ALA A 9 6.05 30.51 9.78
N ALA A 10 5.09 30.43 10.70
CA ALA A 10 4.57 29.16 11.23
C ALA A 10 3.78 28.33 10.19
N VAL A 11 3.26 28.96 9.13
CA VAL A 11 2.63 28.26 7.98
C VAL A 11 3.68 27.67 7.04
N GLN A 12 4.84 28.32 6.89
CA GLN A 12 5.95 27.80 6.06
C GLN A 12 6.64 26.57 6.69
N ASP A 13 6.68 26.47 8.02
CA ASP A 13 7.26 25.32 8.72
C ASP A 13 6.43 24.04 8.65
N ARG A 14 5.13 24.13 8.33
CA ARG A 14 4.23 22.97 8.32
C ARG A 14 4.27 22.27 6.96
N PRO A 15 4.36 20.92 6.94
CA PRO A 15 4.27 20.21 5.68
C PRO A 15 2.90 20.45 5.02
N PRO A 16 2.80 20.34 3.68
CA PRO A 16 1.53 20.38 2.97
C PRO A 16 0.53 19.42 3.60
N ARG A 17 -0.76 19.72 3.48
CA ARG A 17 -1.80 18.90 4.13
C ARG A 17 -1.80 17.48 3.57
N SER A 18 -1.58 16.49 4.46
CA SER A 18 -1.67 15.08 4.10
C SER A 18 -3.07 14.72 3.60
N ALA A 19 -3.15 13.94 2.51
CA ALA A 19 -4.40 13.47 1.95
C ALA A 19 -5.19 12.61 2.95
N THR A 20 -4.51 11.78 3.73
CA THR A 20 -5.08 11.03 4.85
C THR A 20 -4.41 11.47 6.15
N PRO A 21 -5.18 11.84 7.19
CA PRO A 21 -4.61 12.14 8.49
C PRO A 21 -4.20 10.83 9.19
N LEU A 22 -3.01 10.78 9.77
CA LEU A 22 -2.46 9.59 10.45
C LEU A 22 -3.44 8.93 11.44
N ARG A 23 -4.22 9.74 12.18
CA ARG A 23 -5.24 9.24 13.12
C ARG A 23 -6.26 8.30 12.50
N ALA A 24 -6.62 8.50 11.22
CA ALA A 24 -7.57 7.62 10.53
C ALA A 24 -6.95 6.23 10.36
N GLY A 25 -5.69 6.16 9.92
CA GLY A 25 -4.93 4.92 9.84
C GLY A 25 -4.79 4.23 11.20
N LEU A 26 -4.46 4.99 12.25
CA LEU A 26 -4.33 4.44 13.62
C LEU A 26 -5.64 3.86 14.17
N LEU A 27 -6.77 4.54 13.94
CA LEU A 27 -8.09 4.00 14.29
C LEU A 27 -8.41 2.75 13.48
N GLY A 28 -8.09 2.76 12.19
CA GLY A 28 -8.26 1.61 11.31
C GLY A 28 -7.49 0.39 11.80
N ILE A 29 -6.18 0.54 12.06
CA ILE A 29 -5.37 -0.60 12.50
C ILE A 29 -5.80 -1.12 13.88
N ALA A 30 -6.19 -0.24 14.80
CA ALA A 30 -6.73 -0.67 16.10
C ALA A 30 -7.99 -1.53 15.93
N ALA A 31 -8.92 -1.12 15.05
CA ALA A 31 -10.12 -1.89 14.75
C ALA A 31 -9.80 -3.24 14.07
N GLY A 32 -8.85 -3.25 13.14
CA GLY A 32 -8.44 -4.47 12.45
C GLY A 32 -7.73 -5.48 13.37
N LEU A 33 -6.81 -5.02 14.22
CA LEU A 33 -6.15 -5.87 15.22
C LEU A 33 -7.14 -6.39 16.25
N PHE A 34 -8.08 -5.55 16.70
CA PHE A 34 -9.17 -5.99 17.58
C PHE A 34 -10.02 -7.08 16.93
N ALA A 35 -10.37 -6.93 15.64
CA ALA A 35 -11.10 -7.94 14.89
C ALA A 35 -10.33 -9.27 14.78
N LEU A 36 -9.01 -9.24 14.52
CA LEU A 36 -8.18 -10.45 14.55
C LEU A 36 -8.14 -11.07 15.95
N TRP A 37 -8.01 -10.24 17.00
CA TRP A 37 -7.96 -10.71 18.38
C TRP A 37 -9.24 -11.43 18.81
N ILE A 38 -10.43 -10.88 18.53
CA ILE A 38 -11.71 -11.52 18.92
C ILE A 38 -12.04 -12.77 18.09
N THR A 39 -11.49 -12.88 16.87
CA THR A 39 -11.77 -14.02 15.97
C THR A 39 -10.74 -15.14 16.06
N ARG A 40 -9.62 -14.94 16.77
CA ARG A 40 -8.47 -15.87 16.79
C ARG A 40 -8.83 -17.27 17.30
N ASP A 41 -9.71 -17.35 18.30
CA ASP A 41 -10.06 -18.60 18.99
C ASP A 41 -11.32 -19.26 18.40
N GLN A 42 -11.80 -18.77 17.24
CA GLN A 42 -13.02 -19.26 16.60
C GLN A 42 -12.70 -20.35 15.56
N PRO A 43 -12.92 -21.64 15.87
CA PRO A 43 -12.52 -22.75 14.99
C PRO A 43 -13.33 -22.80 13.68
N ALA A 44 -14.50 -22.16 13.65
CA ALA A 44 -15.34 -22.07 12.46
C ALA A 44 -14.83 -21.05 11.42
N LEU A 45 -13.89 -20.17 11.80
CA LEU A 45 -13.38 -19.12 10.94
C LEU A 45 -11.98 -19.47 10.44
N ASP A 46 -11.87 -19.79 9.16
CA ASP A 46 -10.57 -19.95 8.51
C ASP A 46 -9.81 -18.61 8.45
N ALA A 47 -8.50 -18.70 8.22
CA ALA A 47 -7.60 -17.55 8.20
C ALA A 47 -8.02 -16.48 7.20
N ALA A 48 -8.49 -16.90 6.02
CA ALA A 48 -8.98 -16.03 4.97
C ALA A 48 -10.19 -15.23 5.45
N THR A 49 -11.15 -15.87 6.12
CA THR A 49 -12.33 -15.21 6.68
C THR A 49 -11.96 -14.22 7.78
N ARG A 50 -11.05 -14.57 8.70
CA ARG A 50 -10.55 -13.63 9.72
C ARG A 50 -9.88 -12.41 9.09
N ALA A 51 -9.06 -12.61 8.06
CA ALA A 51 -8.45 -11.53 7.29
C ALA A 51 -9.49 -10.62 6.60
N VAL A 52 -10.58 -11.19 6.07
CA VAL A 52 -11.71 -10.41 5.51
C VAL A 52 -12.37 -9.57 6.60
N ILE A 53 -12.71 -10.16 7.74
CA ILE A 53 -13.36 -9.46 8.86
C ILE A 53 -12.48 -8.29 9.34
N ALA A 54 -11.17 -8.52 9.51
CA ALA A 54 -10.23 -7.49 9.90
C ALA A 54 -10.12 -6.36 8.85
N SER A 55 -10.11 -6.72 7.56
CA SER A 55 -10.12 -5.76 6.45
C SER A 55 -11.40 -4.93 6.45
N LEU A 56 -12.57 -5.54 6.63
CA LEU A 56 -13.86 -4.85 6.71
C LEU A 56 -13.93 -3.92 7.94
N ALA A 57 -13.36 -4.33 9.08
CA ALA A 57 -13.28 -3.48 10.27
C ALA A 57 -12.43 -2.21 10.01
N ILE A 58 -11.28 -2.35 9.33
CA ILE A 58 -10.47 -1.20 8.89
C ILE A 58 -11.27 -0.30 7.95
N ILE A 59 -11.88 -0.88 6.90
CA ILE A 59 -12.65 -0.14 5.90
C ILE A 59 -13.78 0.63 6.55
N GLY A 60 -14.58 -0.02 7.40
CA GLY A 60 -15.68 0.59 8.11
C GLY A 60 -15.22 1.76 8.98
N THR A 61 -14.23 1.53 9.84
CA THR A 61 -13.71 2.57 10.75
C THR A 61 -13.15 3.77 9.99
N ILE A 62 -12.33 3.55 8.97
CA ILE A 62 -11.75 4.65 8.19
C ILE A 62 -12.82 5.35 7.36
N ALA A 63 -13.73 4.63 6.72
CA ALA A 63 -14.82 5.23 5.93
C ALA A 63 -15.72 6.12 6.79
N LEU A 64 -16.09 5.67 8.00
CA LEU A 64 -16.85 6.47 8.96
C LEU A 64 -16.10 7.76 9.33
N HIS A 65 -14.81 7.66 9.68
CA HIS A 65 -13.99 8.83 9.98
C HIS A 65 -13.86 9.77 8.77
N GLU A 66 -13.66 9.24 7.57
CA GLU A 66 -13.49 10.03 6.35
C GLU A 66 -14.77 10.72 5.89
N ILE A 67 -15.93 10.08 6.03
CA ILE A 67 -17.24 10.64 5.67
C ILE A 67 -17.70 11.67 6.69
N PHE A 68 -17.69 11.34 7.98
CA PHE A 68 -18.32 12.17 9.01
C PHE A 68 -17.40 13.26 9.56
N ILE A 69 -16.12 12.94 9.75
CA ILE A 69 -15.14 13.88 10.37
C ILE A 69 -14.37 14.62 9.29
N SER A 70 -13.71 13.89 8.37
CA SER A 70 -12.83 14.52 7.37
C SER A 70 -13.58 15.06 6.15
N ARG A 71 -14.84 14.64 5.97
CA ARG A 71 -15.75 14.99 4.86
C ARG A 71 -15.06 14.97 3.50
N VAL A 72 -14.30 13.90 3.24
CA VAL A 72 -13.40 13.82 2.08
C VAL A 72 -14.13 13.92 0.74
N TYR A 73 -15.40 13.51 0.67
CA TYR A 73 -16.26 13.63 -0.51
C TYR A 73 -16.52 15.09 -0.95
N LEU A 74 -16.30 16.08 -0.06
CA LEU A 74 -16.43 17.50 -0.39
C LEU A 74 -15.15 18.10 -1.00
N ARG A 75 -14.04 17.36 -0.98
CA ARG A 75 -12.77 17.85 -1.53
C ARG A 75 -12.87 17.96 -3.05
N PRO A 76 -12.24 18.98 -3.66
CA PRO A 76 -12.19 19.10 -5.12
C PRO A 76 -11.68 17.85 -5.82
N SER A 77 -10.70 17.17 -5.21
CA SER A 77 -10.11 15.93 -5.72
C SER A 77 -11.10 14.78 -5.89
N ALA A 78 -12.17 14.72 -5.08
CA ALA A 78 -13.18 13.67 -5.20
C ALA A 78 -13.99 13.80 -6.50
N GLY A 79 -14.10 15.02 -7.05
CA GLY A 79 -14.88 15.32 -8.25
C GLY A 79 -16.40 15.26 -8.04
N LEU A 80 -16.84 15.38 -6.78
CA LEU A 80 -18.23 15.23 -6.38
C LEU A 80 -18.89 16.57 -6.05
N SER A 81 -20.19 16.64 -6.30
CA SER A 81 -21.08 17.71 -5.84
C SER A 81 -21.83 17.24 -4.59
N ARG A 82 -22.11 18.19 -3.68
CA ARG A 82 -22.90 17.93 -2.47
C ARG A 82 -24.36 17.64 -2.80
N GLN A 83 -24.90 18.29 -3.84
CA GLN A 83 -26.26 18.09 -4.33
C GLN A 83 -26.23 17.38 -5.67
N ALA A 84 -27.32 16.69 -6.01
CA ALA A 84 -27.49 16.09 -7.33
C ALA A 84 -27.40 17.18 -8.42
N VAL A 85 -26.44 17.05 -9.33
CA VAL A 85 -26.23 17.99 -10.45
C VAL A 85 -27.02 17.60 -11.69
N ARG A 86 -27.62 16.41 -11.71
CA ARG A 86 -28.41 15.89 -12.84
C ARG A 86 -29.43 14.84 -12.42
N PRO A 87 -30.51 14.63 -13.20
CA PRO A 87 -31.43 13.52 -13.00
C PRO A 87 -30.75 12.18 -13.30
N LEU A 88 -31.23 11.12 -12.64
CA LEU A 88 -30.72 9.76 -12.80
C LEU A 88 -30.95 9.28 -14.24
N GLY A 89 -29.88 8.85 -14.92
CA GLY A 89 -29.97 8.24 -16.24
C GLY A 89 -29.76 6.73 -16.17
N ILE A 90 -30.84 5.94 -16.17
CA ILE A 90 -30.76 4.46 -16.09
C ILE A 90 -29.84 3.89 -17.18
N ALA A 91 -29.94 4.41 -18.41
CA ALA A 91 -29.07 4.01 -19.52
C ALA A 91 -27.57 4.28 -19.24
N ARG A 92 -27.24 5.40 -18.59
CA ARG A 92 -25.85 5.72 -18.22
C ARG A 92 -25.34 4.81 -17.12
N VAL A 93 -26.18 4.49 -16.12
CA VAL A 93 -25.84 3.53 -15.06
C VAL A 93 -25.61 2.13 -15.66
N ALA A 94 -26.52 1.66 -16.50
CA ALA A 94 -26.39 0.37 -17.19
C ALA A 94 -25.13 0.30 -18.05
N THR A 95 -24.79 1.38 -18.75
CA THR A 95 -23.56 1.45 -19.58
C THR A 95 -22.30 1.34 -18.72
N ARG A 96 -22.25 2.01 -17.56
CA ARG A 96 -21.12 1.90 -16.62
C ARG A 96 -21.00 0.50 -16.01
N LEU A 97 -22.13 -0.10 -15.64
CA LEU A 97 -22.16 -1.48 -15.16
C LEU A 97 -21.67 -2.45 -16.24
N GLY A 98 -22.11 -2.31 -17.48
CA GLY A 98 -21.62 -3.10 -18.61
C GLY A 98 -20.11 -2.95 -18.81
N ALA A 99 -19.57 -1.74 -18.70
CA ALA A 99 -18.13 -1.48 -18.77
C ALA A 99 -17.38 -2.16 -17.62
N LEU A 100 -17.89 -2.07 -16.38
CA LEU A 100 -17.31 -2.76 -15.23
C LEU A 100 -17.31 -4.28 -15.41
N THR A 101 -18.43 -4.85 -15.86
CA THR A 101 -18.54 -6.29 -16.16
C THR A 101 -17.55 -6.71 -17.24
N SER A 102 -17.35 -5.88 -18.27
CA SER A 102 -16.38 -6.15 -19.34
C SER A 102 -14.94 -6.17 -18.81
N ILE A 103 -14.62 -5.28 -17.87
CA ILE A 103 -13.30 -5.26 -17.19
C ILE A 103 -13.11 -6.53 -16.37
N TYR A 104 -14.11 -6.94 -15.57
CA TYR A 104 -14.04 -8.19 -14.79
C TYR A 104 -13.92 -9.42 -15.69
N ALA A 105 -14.66 -9.47 -16.79
CA ALA A 105 -14.54 -10.54 -17.77
C ALA A 105 -13.13 -10.59 -18.38
N GLY A 106 -12.56 -9.45 -18.75
CA GLY A 106 -11.18 -9.37 -19.26
C GLY A 106 -10.15 -9.85 -18.25
N ILE A 107 -10.24 -9.43 -16.98
CA ILE A 107 -9.36 -9.91 -15.90
C ILE A 107 -9.55 -11.42 -15.69
N GLY A 108 -10.79 -11.90 -15.69
CA GLY A 108 -11.10 -13.32 -15.54
C GLY A 108 -10.50 -14.18 -16.66
N VAL A 109 -10.56 -13.71 -17.91
CA VAL A 109 -9.91 -14.37 -19.05
C VAL A 109 -8.39 -14.38 -18.88
N ILE A 110 -7.77 -13.30 -18.40
CA ILE A 110 -6.34 -13.27 -18.13
C ILE A 110 -5.95 -14.30 -17.06
N TYR A 111 -6.70 -14.38 -15.95
CA TYR A 111 -6.45 -15.39 -14.92
C TYR A 111 -6.66 -16.82 -15.41
N TRP A 112 -7.63 -17.03 -16.31
CA TRP A 112 -7.87 -18.34 -16.92
C TRP A 112 -6.77 -18.75 -17.91
N LEU A 113 -6.22 -17.79 -18.68
CA LEU A 113 -5.15 -18.06 -19.65
C LEU A 113 -3.79 -18.31 -18.99
N LEU A 114 -3.56 -17.77 -17.80
CA LEU A 114 -2.28 -17.82 -17.10
C LEU A 114 -2.26 -18.94 -16.05
N PRO A 115 -1.50 -20.04 -16.24
CA PRO A 115 -1.50 -21.18 -15.32
C PRO A 115 -1.15 -20.86 -13.87
N GLU A 116 -0.38 -19.79 -13.65
CA GLU A 116 0.00 -19.28 -12.33
C GLU A 116 -1.22 -19.10 -11.39
N TYR A 117 -2.32 -18.54 -11.91
CA TYR A 117 -3.51 -18.23 -11.10
C TYR A 117 -4.39 -19.44 -10.78
N HIS A 118 -4.11 -20.60 -11.39
CA HIS A 118 -4.77 -21.87 -11.08
C HIS A 118 -4.14 -22.59 -9.88
N GLY A 119 -2.95 -22.15 -9.44
CA GLY A 119 -2.24 -22.77 -8.34
C GLY A 119 -2.95 -22.61 -6.98
N ARG A 120 -2.71 -23.57 -6.08
CA ARG A 120 -3.27 -23.56 -4.71
C ARG A 120 -2.88 -22.31 -3.90
N PHE A 121 -1.77 -21.68 -4.27
CA PHE A 121 -1.30 -20.42 -3.68
C PHE A 121 -2.38 -19.33 -3.71
N TYR A 122 -3.20 -19.24 -4.77
CA TYR A 122 -4.24 -18.21 -4.91
C TYR A 122 -5.61 -18.58 -4.32
N LEU A 123 -5.76 -19.73 -3.65
CA LEU A 123 -7.04 -20.13 -3.03
C LEU A 123 -7.64 -19.08 -2.07
N PRO A 124 -6.86 -18.41 -1.19
CA PRO A 124 -7.40 -17.35 -0.34
C PRO A 124 -8.01 -16.19 -1.14
N PHE A 125 -7.38 -15.81 -2.26
CA PHE A 125 -7.91 -14.76 -3.14
C PHE A 125 -9.24 -15.17 -3.79
N TRP A 126 -9.33 -16.41 -4.30
CA TRP A 126 -10.57 -16.93 -4.86
C TRP A 126 -11.68 -17.09 -3.81
N SER A 127 -11.32 -17.38 -2.56
CA SER A 127 -12.26 -17.37 -1.43
C SER A 127 -12.79 -15.95 -1.17
N LEU A 128 -11.91 -14.96 -1.04
CA LEU A 128 -12.27 -13.55 -0.88
C LEU A 128 -13.21 -13.07 -2.00
N LEU A 129 -12.88 -13.37 -3.26
CA LEU A 129 -13.71 -12.97 -4.41
C LEU A 129 -15.12 -13.57 -4.33
N ARG A 130 -15.24 -14.87 -4.03
CA ARG A 130 -16.55 -15.53 -3.89
C ARG A 130 -17.37 -14.93 -2.75
N SER A 131 -16.72 -14.61 -1.64
CA SER A 131 -17.36 -13.98 -0.49
C SER A 131 -17.81 -12.55 -0.79
N LEU A 132 -17.00 -11.75 -1.51
CA LEU A 132 -17.33 -10.35 -1.80
C LEU A 132 -18.23 -10.15 -3.03
N ALA A 133 -18.24 -11.08 -3.99
CA ALA A 133 -18.95 -10.92 -5.26
C ALA A 133 -20.45 -10.60 -5.10
N PRO A 134 -21.24 -11.29 -4.25
CA PRO A 134 -22.66 -10.97 -4.07
C PRO A 134 -22.87 -9.52 -3.61
N TYR A 135 -22.04 -9.06 -2.68
CA TYR A 135 -22.13 -7.69 -2.16
C TYR A 135 -21.76 -6.66 -3.23
N VAL A 136 -20.74 -6.94 -4.06
CA VAL A 136 -20.35 -6.05 -5.16
C VAL A 136 -21.45 -5.99 -6.22
N ILE A 137 -22.06 -7.12 -6.59
CA ILE A 137 -23.16 -7.19 -7.57
C ILE A 137 -24.35 -6.35 -7.11
N VAL A 138 -24.71 -6.43 -5.83
CA VAL A 138 -25.82 -5.66 -5.26
C VAL A 138 -25.44 -4.18 -5.10
N ALA A 139 -24.24 -3.86 -4.58
CA ALA A 139 -23.85 -2.49 -4.27
C ALA A 139 -23.48 -1.64 -5.49
N ALA A 140 -22.92 -2.24 -6.54
CA ALA A 140 -22.41 -1.50 -7.70
C ALA A 140 -23.52 -0.68 -8.43
N PRO A 141 -24.73 -1.21 -8.69
CA PRO A 141 -25.82 -0.42 -9.27
C PRO A 141 -26.18 0.82 -8.45
N PHE A 142 -26.29 0.69 -7.12
CA PHE A 142 -26.61 1.82 -6.24
C PHE A 142 -25.47 2.85 -6.21
N TYR A 143 -24.22 2.38 -6.15
CA TYR A 143 -23.06 3.27 -6.19
C TYR A 143 -23.00 4.04 -7.52
N PHE A 144 -23.18 3.38 -8.66
CA PHE A 144 -23.20 4.06 -9.96
C PHE A 144 -24.41 4.97 -10.15
N ALA A 145 -25.59 4.61 -9.63
CA ALA A 145 -26.76 5.48 -9.64
C ALA A 145 -26.54 6.76 -8.83
N TRP A 146 -25.91 6.62 -7.65
CA TRP A 146 -25.55 7.78 -6.82
C TRP A 146 -24.48 8.63 -7.51
N MET A 147 -23.43 8.00 -8.05
CA MET A 147 -22.34 8.66 -8.77
C MET A 147 -22.84 9.42 -10.00
N ASP A 148 -23.76 8.85 -10.79
CA ASP A 148 -24.32 9.48 -11.98
C ASP A 148 -24.94 10.85 -11.67
N ARG A 149 -25.58 10.96 -10.50
CA ARG A 149 -26.24 12.19 -10.04
C ARG A 149 -25.29 13.20 -9.41
N HIS A 150 -24.20 12.76 -8.76
CA HIS A 150 -23.35 13.63 -7.93
C HIS A 150 -21.98 13.94 -8.54
N GLN A 151 -21.48 13.15 -9.48
CA GLN A 151 -20.19 13.43 -10.12
C GLN A 151 -20.29 14.67 -11.00
N ARG A 152 -19.33 15.60 -10.89
CA ARG A 152 -19.35 16.83 -11.70
C ARG A 152 -19.15 16.53 -13.17
N GLU A 153 -18.18 15.68 -13.51
CA GLU A 153 -17.96 15.22 -14.87
C GLU A 153 -18.91 14.05 -15.20
N THR A 154 -19.66 14.18 -16.29
CA THR A 154 -20.57 13.11 -16.76
C THR A 154 -19.82 11.98 -17.44
N ASP A 155 -18.81 12.33 -18.25
CA ASP A 155 -18.10 11.41 -19.12
C ASP A 155 -16.86 10.83 -18.42
N ASP A 156 -17.11 10.07 -17.35
CA ASP A 156 -16.06 9.27 -16.72
C ASP A 156 -15.58 8.10 -17.58
N ALA A 157 -14.44 7.55 -17.18
CA ALA A 157 -13.78 6.45 -17.87
C ALA A 157 -14.67 5.21 -18.08
N TYR A 158 -15.58 4.89 -17.14
CA TYR A 158 -16.50 3.76 -17.31
C TYR A 158 -17.55 4.06 -18.38
N LEU A 159 -18.11 5.27 -18.39
CA LEU A 159 -19.08 5.66 -19.39
C LEU A 159 -18.43 5.76 -20.79
N LEU A 160 -17.23 6.33 -20.89
CA LEU A 160 -16.46 6.40 -22.14
C LEU A 160 -16.17 5.00 -22.69
N LEU A 161 -15.68 4.08 -21.85
CA LEU A 161 -15.43 2.69 -22.25
C LEU A 161 -16.72 1.99 -22.68
N GLY A 162 -17.81 2.14 -21.93
CA GLY A 162 -19.09 1.50 -22.26
C GLY A 162 -19.71 2.03 -23.55
N ARG A 163 -19.63 3.35 -23.80
CA ARG A 163 -20.06 3.95 -25.08
C ARG A 163 -19.25 3.39 -26.26
N PHE A 164 -17.93 3.27 -26.10
CA PHE A 164 -17.09 2.64 -27.11
C PHE A 164 -17.47 1.17 -27.35
N LEU A 165 -17.58 0.36 -26.29
CA LEU A 165 -17.84 -1.09 -26.43
C LEU A 165 -19.24 -1.40 -26.97
N PHE A 166 -20.27 -0.70 -26.48
CA PHE A 166 -21.67 -1.05 -26.76
C PHE A 166 -22.32 -0.19 -27.84
N ARG A 167 -21.76 0.98 -28.14
CA ARG A 167 -22.32 1.93 -29.13
C ARG A 167 -21.33 2.33 -30.22
N ARG A 168 -20.07 1.87 -30.15
CA ARG A 168 -18.98 2.23 -31.09
C ARG A 168 -18.70 3.74 -31.16
N GLU A 169 -19.04 4.45 -30.10
CA GLU A 169 -18.76 5.89 -29.97
C GLU A 169 -17.32 6.09 -29.49
N GLN A 170 -16.49 6.75 -30.31
CA GLN A 170 -15.09 7.03 -29.98
C GLN A 170 -14.98 8.14 -28.90
N PRO A 171 -14.20 7.93 -27.84
CA PRO A 171 -13.97 8.99 -26.85
C PRO A 171 -13.07 10.08 -27.45
N ALA A 172 -13.37 11.35 -27.13
CA ALA A 172 -12.51 12.48 -27.54
C ALA A 172 -11.08 12.35 -26.99
N SER A 173 -10.92 11.69 -25.84
CA SER A 173 -9.61 11.35 -25.28
C SER A 173 -9.64 9.96 -24.65
N TRP A 174 -8.67 9.14 -25.00
CA TRP A 174 -8.46 7.82 -24.40
C TRP A 174 -7.78 7.87 -23.03
N LYS A 175 -7.26 9.04 -22.62
CA LYS A 175 -6.48 9.16 -21.39
C LYS A 175 -7.23 8.63 -20.14
N PRO A 176 -8.49 9.02 -19.85
CA PRO A 176 -9.19 8.51 -18.66
C PRO A 176 -9.40 7.00 -18.70
N VAL A 177 -9.66 6.44 -19.88
CA VAL A 177 -9.85 4.99 -20.08
C VAL A 177 -8.53 4.24 -19.84
N ARG A 178 -7.41 4.74 -20.37
CA ARG A 178 -6.07 4.14 -20.15
C ARG A 178 -5.69 4.14 -18.67
N GLU A 179 -5.90 5.25 -17.97
CA GLU A 179 -5.63 5.36 -16.52
C GLU A 179 -6.52 4.40 -15.72
N MET A 180 -7.81 4.29 -16.07
CA MET A 180 -8.73 3.35 -15.42
C MET A 180 -8.30 1.90 -15.65
N LEU A 181 -8.00 1.52 -16.89
CA LEU A 181 -7.58 0.15 -17.23
C LEU A 181 -6.23 -0.20 -16.60
N ALA A 182 -5.26 0.72 -16.60
CA ALA A 182 -3.99 0.55 -15.91
C ALA A 182 -4.20 0.38 -14.40
N GLY A 183 -5.12 1.16 -13.81
CA GLY A 183 -5.47 1.04 -12.39
C GLY A 183 -6.10 -0.32 -12.07
N TRP A 184 -6.95 -0.84 -12.95
CA TRP A 184 -7.45 -2.22 -12.85
C TRP A 184 -6.34 -3.26 -13.03
N GLY A 185 -5.36 -3.02 -13.91
CA GLY A 185 -4.17 -3.87 -14.05
C GLY A 185 -3.34 -3.93 -12.76
N VAL A 186 -3.12 -2.80 -12.09
CA VAL A 186 -2.48 -2.73 -10.77
C VAL A 186 -3.26 -3.59 -9.78
N LYS A 187 -4.60 -3.42 -9.70
CA LYS A 187 -5.44 -4.20 -8.78
C LYS A 187 -5.41 -5.70 -9.10
N ALA A 188 -5.49 -6.07 -10.38
CA ALA A 188 -5.44 -7.47 -10.82
C ALA A 188 -4.11 -8.13 -10.46
N PHE A 189 -2.99 -7.40 -10.50
CA PHE A 189 -1.72 -7.97 -10.09
C PHE A 189 -1.57 -8.06 -8.56
N PHE A 190 -1.81 -6.96 -7.83
CA PHE A 190 -1.46 -6.88 -6.41
C PHE A 190 -2.52 -7.42 -5.45
N LEU A 191 -3.81 -7.28 -5.74
CA LEU A 191 -4.87 -7.73 -4.82
C LEU A 191 -4.80 -9.23 -4.52
N PRO A 192 -4.56 -10.13 -5.50
CA PRO A 192 -4.37 -11.55 -5.21
C PRO A 192 -3.23 -11.79 -4.23
N LEU A 193 -2.06 -11.17 -4.47
CA LEU A 193 -0.88 -11.33 -3.63
C LEU A 193 -1.11 -10.82 -2.21
N MET A 194 -1.66 -9.60 -2.05
CA MET A 194 -1.94 -9.04 -0.72
C MET A 194 -2.91 -9.93 0.07
N THR A 195 -3.95 -10.45 -0.60
CA THR A 195 -4.92 -11.34 0.04
C THR A 195 -4.29 -12.65 0.51
N VAL A 196 -3.46 -13.27 -0.33
CA VAL A 196 -2.78 -14.53 0.00
C VAL A 196 -1.81 -14.33 1.16
N TYR A 197 -0.98 -13.29 1.10
CA TYR A 197 -0.05 -12.98 2.19
C TYR A 197 -0.78 -12.66 3.49
N LEU A 198 -1.82 -11.83 3.45
CA LEU A 198 -2.60 -11.49 4.65
C LEU A 198 -3.27 -12.72 5.26
N SER A 199 -3.82 -13.62 4.44
CA SER A 199 -4.43 -14.85 4.93
C SER A 199 -3.41 -15.75 5.63
N LYS A 200 -2.19 -15.85 5.10
CA LYS A 200 -1.11 -16.64 5.71
C LYS A 200 -0.64 -16.02 7.03
N ASP A 201 -0.45 -14.71 7.03
CA ASP A 201 0.01 -13.96 8.21
C ASP A 201 -1.03 -13.97 9.34
N ALA A 202 -2.33 -14.02 9.03
CA ALA A 202 -3.39 -14.15 10.04
C ALA A 202 -3.33 -15.47 10.85
N ASP A 203 -2.85 -16.57 10.26
CA ASP A 203 -2.59 -17.83 10.97
C ASP A 203 -1.30 -17.74 11.77
N HIS A 204 -0.23 -17.28 11.11
CA HIS A 204 1.09 -17.15 11.73
C HIS A 204 1.05 -16.24 12.96
N LEU A 205 0.38 -15.09 12.88
CA LEU A 205 0.24 -14.14 13.98
C LEU A 205 -0.42 -14.76 15.21
N THR A 206 -1.42 -15.61 15.00
CA THR A 206 -2.13 -16.28 16.10
C THR A 206 -1.20 -17.29 16.79
N ALA A 207 -0.48 -18.09 15.99
CA ALA A 207 0.48 -19.07 16.50
C ALA A 207 1.68 -18.39 17.21
N SER A 208 2.25 -17.33 16.62
CA SER A 208 3.39 -16.63 17.19
C SER A 208 3.02 -15.85 18.45
N LEU A 209 1.79 -15.32 18.54
CA LEU A 209 1.26 -14.73 19.77
C LEU A 209 1.22 -15.76 20.90
N ALA A 210 0.66 -16.96 20.65
CA ALA A 210 0.60 -18.02 21.66
C ALA A 210 2.01 -18.38 22.15
N ASN A 211 2.97 -18.56 21.24
CA ASN A 211 4.36 -18.84 21.58
C ASN A 211 5.00 -17.71 22.41
N ALA A 212 4.76 -16.45 22.05
CA ALA A 212 5.27 -15.29 22.79
C ALA A 212 4.67 -15.17 24.20
N MET A 213 3.41 -15.59 24.40
CA MET A 213 2.77 -15.64 25.71
C MET A 213 3.34 -16.76 26.60
N HIS A 214 3.70 -17.91 26.01
CA HIS A 214 4.32 -19.01 26.73
C HIS A 214 5.80 -18.76 27.10
N ALA A 215 6.54 -18.06 26.24
CA ALA A 215 7.95 -17.75 26.42
C ALA A 215 8.24 -16.25 26.23
N PRO A 216 7.78 -15.38 27.15
CA PRO A 216 7.99 -13.94 27.04
C PRO A 216 9.48 -13.59 27.14
N MET A 217 9.88 -12.48 26.52
CA MET A 217 11.27 -11.98 26.50
C MET A 217 12.27 -12.92 25.82
N THR A 218 11.79 -13.77 24.92
CA THR A 218 12.62 -14.66 24.09
C THR A 218 12.51 -14.31 22.61
N ILE A 219 13.18 -15.09 21.75
CA ILE A 219 13.01 -15.01 20.29
C ILE A 219 11.54 -15.15 19.86
N ALA A 220 10.69 -15.82 20.64
CA ALA A 220 9.26 -15.93 20.37
C ALA A 220 8.57 -14.56 20.38
N THR A 221 8.95 -13.67 21.30
CA THR A 221 8.44 -12.28 21.34
C THR A 221 8.89 -11.49 20.11
N PHE A 222 10.13 -11.68 19.66
CA PHE A 222 10.62 -11.07 18.41
C PHE A 222 9.81 -11.56 17.20
N VAL A 223 9.61 -12.88 17.05
CA VAL A 223 8.85 -13.46 15.94
C VAL A 223 7.42 -12.93 15.92
N PHE A 224 6.76 -12.85 17.08
CA PHE A 224 5.44 -12.24 17.17
C PHE A 224 5.42 -10.78 16.70
N MET A 225 6.37 -9.95 17.15
CA MET A 225 6.45 -8.54 16.74
C MET A 225 6.78 -8.39 15.24
N TYR A 226 7.58 -9.30 14.70
CA TYR A 226 7.88 -9.40 13.28
C TYR A 226 6.61 -9.69 12.47
N ASP A 227 5.90 -10.78 12.82
CA ASP A 227 4.65 -11.18 12.17
C ASP A 227 3.58 -10.09 12.29
N LEU A 228 3.47 -9.46 13.46
CA LEU A 228 2.55 -8.35 13.71
C LEU A 228 2.83 -7.19 12.75
N SER A 229 4.11 -6.83 12.56
CA SER A 229 4.50 -5.73 11.66
C SER A 229 4.07 -6.00 10.21
N PHE A 230 4.33 -7.20 9.69
CA PHE A 230 3.93 -7.58 8.33
C PHE A 230 2.42 -7.73 8.19
N THR A 231 1.73 -8.29 9.20
CA THR A 231 0.27 -8.38 9.19
C THR A 231 -0.36 -6.98 9.09
N MET A 232 0.12 -6.02 9.90
CA MET A 232 -0.37 -4.63 9.85
C MET A 232 -0.16 -3.98 8.48
N ASP A 233 1.02 -4.19 7.86
CA ASP A 233 1.32 -3.72 6.50
C ASP A 233 0.33 -4.33 5.48
N LEU A 234 0.18 -5.65 5.49
CA LEU A 234 -0.65 -6.39 4.53
C LEU A 234 -2.14 -6.11 4.67
N MET A 235 -2.62 -5.82 5.88
CA MET A 235 -4.00 -5.37 6.11
C MET A 235 -4.28 -4.09 5.32
N PHE A 236 -3.40 -3.08 5.43
CA PHE A 236 -3.52 -1.82 4.67
C PHE A 236 -3.23 -2.01 3.18
N GLY A 237 -2.30 -2.90 2.85
CA GLY A 237 -2.07 -3.38 1.49
C GLY A 237 -3.36 -3.87 0.83
N THR A 238 -4.07 -4.77 1.49
CA THR A 238 -5.31 -5.40 1.00
C THR A 238 -6.45 -4.39 0.90
N VAL A 239 -6.75 -3.64 1.96
CA VAL A 239 -7.88 -2.69 1.94
C VAL A 239 -7.63 -1.54 0.96
N GLY A 240 -6.38 -1.15 0.76
CA GLY A 240 -6.00 -0.16 -0.23
C GLY A 240 -6.45 -0.57 -1.64
N TYR A 241 -6.19 -1.81 -2.04
CA TYR A 241 -6.62 -2.33 -3.34
C TYR A 241 -8.13 -2.63 -3.41
N LEU A 242 -8.80 -2.89 -2.29
CA LEU A 242 -10.26 -3.06 -2.31
C LEU A 242 -10.99 -1.70 -2.48
N CYS A 243 -10.51 -0.65 -1.82
CA CYS A 243 -11.24 0.60 -1.67
C CYS A 243 -10.83 1.70 -2.66
N THR A 244 -11.25 1.61 -3.93
CA THR A 244 -11.02 2.65 -4.94
C THR A 244 -12.26 3.52 -5.20
N PHE A 245 -12.79 4.17 -4.16
CA PHE A 245 -14.06 4.89 -4.21
C PHE A 245 -13.87 6.42 -4.23
N ARG A 246 -14.66 7.13 -5.05
CA ARG A 246 -14.64 8.60 -5.10
C ARG A 246 -15.24 9.24 -3.84
N ILE A 247 -16.24 8.60 -3.23
CA ILE A 247 -16.86 9.08 -1.99
C ILE A 247 -15.88 9.10 -0.81
N LEU A 248 -14.87 8.22 -0.83
CA LEU A 248 -13.77 8.20 0.15
C LEU A 248 -12.54 8.96 -0.34
N ASP A 249 -12.64 9.65 -1.49
CA ASP A 249 -11.51 10.32 -2.17
C ASP A 249 -10.29 9.38 -2.33
N SER A 250 -10.53 8.07 -2.37
CA SER A 250 -9.50 7.03 -2.45
C SER A 250 -9.35 6.46 -3.86
N HIS A 251 -10.09 6.96 -4.85
CA HIS A 251 -9.93 6.55 -6.24
C HIS A 251 -8.51 6.77 -6.79
N VAL A 252 -8.14 5.97 -7.79
CA VAL A 252 -6.90 6.16 -8.56
C VAL A 252 -7.04 7.42 -9.43
N ARG A 253 -6.10 8.35 -9.28
CA ARG A 253 -6.04 9.60 -10.06
C ARG A 253 -5.21 9.41 -11.32
N THR A 254 -4.02 8.83 -11.15
CA THR A 254 -3.13 8.44 -12.25
C THR A 254 -2.34 7.19 -11.87
N VAL A 255 -1.81 6.51 -12.88
CA VAL A 255 -0.96 5.32 -12.78
C VAL A 255 0.40 5.62 -13.38
N GLU A 256 1.44 4.97 -12.87
CA GLU A 256 2.80 5.04 -13.39
C GLU A 256 2.80 4.73 -14.91
N PRO A 257 3.19 5.68 -15.77
CA PRO A 257 3.05 5.52 -17.21
C PRO A 257 4.23 4.78 -17.85
N THR A 258 5.35 4.60 -17.14
CA THR A 258 6.60 4.07 -17.74
C THR A 258 6.77 2.58 -17.51
N THR A 259 7.25 1.86 -18.52
CA THR A 259 7.62 0.43 -18.39
C THR A 259 8.65 0.21 -17.30
N LEU A 260 9.61 1.13 -17.13
CA LEU A 260 10.63 1.04 -16.09
C LEU A 260 10.01 1.02 -14.68
N GLY A 261 9.05 1.90 -14.41
CA GLY A 261 8.37 1.94 -13.11
C GLY A 261 7.60 0.66 -12.83
N TRP A 262 6.89 0.13 -13.83
CA TRP A 262 6.21 -1.16 -13.73
C TRP A 262 7.19 -2.31 -13.46
N VAL A 263 8.25 -2.45 -14.24
CA VAL A 263 9.25 -3.52 -14.06
C VAL A 263 9.91 -3.44 -12.69
N ALA A 264 10.34 -2.25 -12.27
CA ALA A 264 10.98 -2.04 -10.96
C ALA A 264 10.04 -2.39 -9.80
N ALA A 265 8.73 -2.15 -9.94
CA ALA A 265 7.75 -2.54 -8.93
C ALA A 265 7.43 -4.04 -8.96
N LEU A 266 7.09 -4.59 -10.12
CA LEU A 266 6.65 -5.99 -10.27
C LEU A 266 7.74 -7.00 -9.89
N MET A 267 9.01 -6.68 -10.16
CA MET A 267 10.15 -7.53 -9.80
C MET A 267 10.25 -7.80 -8.29
N CYS A 268 9.71 -6.91 -7.45
CA CYS A 268 9.70 -7.07 -5.99
C CYS A 268 8.61 -8.03 -5.47
N TYR A 269 7.79 -8.64 -6.35
CA TYR A 269 6.66 -9.47 -5.97
C TYR A 269 6.68 -10.83 -6.66
N GLN A 270 5.99 -11.81 -6.08
CA GLN A 270 5.82 -13.12 -6.70
C GLN A 270 5.00 -13.02 -8.01
N PRO A 271 5.29 -13.87 -9.00
CA PRO A 271 6.33 -14.91 -9.02
C PRO A 271 7.74 -14.39 -9.38
N PHE A 272 7.86 -13.13 -9.82
CA PHE A 272 9.12 -12.57 -10.30
C PHE A 272 10.21 -12.56 -9.22
N TRP A 273 9.88 -12.17 -7.99
CA TRP A 273 10.85 -12.09 -6.92
C TRP A 273 11.55 -13.41 -6.63
N SER A 274 10.82 -14.53 -6.54
CA SER A 274 11.46 -15.84 -6.34
C SER A 274 12.36 -16.22 -7.51
N LEU A 275 11.93 -15.94 -8.74
CA LEU A 275 12.74 -16.18 -9.93
C LEU A 275 14.05 -15.38 -9.92
N PHE A 276 13.99 -14.09 -9.59
CA PHE A 276 15.18 -13.22 -9.57
C PHE A 276 16.09 -13.52 -8.36
N SER A 277 15.52 -13.61 -7.17
CA SER A 277 16.28 -13.87 -5.93
C SER A 277 17.01 -15.21 -5.98
N ASN A 278 16.33 -16.29 -6.36
CA ASN A 278 16.91 -17.63 -6.31
C ASN A 278 17.97 -17.88 -7.38
N ASN A 279 17.84 -17.26 -8.55
CA ASN A 279 18.69 -17.57 -9.71
C ASN A 279 19.77 -16.51 -10.00
N TYR A 280 19.60 -15.26 -9.54
CA TYR A 280 20.48 -14.16 -9.97
C TYR A 280 21.04 -13.30 -8.82
N ILE A 281 20.21 -12.97 -7.82
CA ILE A 281 20.58 -12.01 -6.76
C ILE A 281 20.37 -12.56 -5.35
N ARG A 282 20.88 -13.77 -5.11
CA ARG A 282 20.80 -14.39 -3.79
C ARG A 282 21.68 -13.63 -2.79
N TYR A 283 21.06 -13.14 -1.72
CA TYR A 283 21.76 -12.45 -0.62
C TYR A 283 21.62 -13.14 0.73
N GLU A 284 20.82 -14.21 0.82
CA GLU A 284 20.61 -14.95 2.06
C GLU A 284 21.58 -16.14 2.15
N GLY A 285 22.37 -16.11 3.23
CA GLY A 285 23.33 -17.14 3.60
C GLY A 285 22.78 -18.19 4.55
N SER A 286 23.70 -18.95 5.18
CA SER A 286 23.36 -19.99 6.15
C SER A 286 23.18 -19.46 7.59
N MET A 287 23.64 -18.24 7.84
CA MET A 287 23.61 -17.59 9.15
C MET A 287 22.68 -16.37 9.12
N PHE A 288 21.83 -16.24 10.15
CA PHE A 288 20.99 -15.07 10.38
C PHE A 288 21.46 -14.33 11.64
N TRP A 289 20.97 -13.10 11.81
CA TRP A 289 21.33 -12.21 12.91
C TRP A 289 21.22 -12.86 14.30
N ASP A 290 20.19 -13.68 14.50
CA ASP A 290 19.89 -14.32 15.78
C ASP A 290 20.97 -15.34 16.17
N ASN A 291 21.34 -16.20 15.22
CA ASN A 291 22.38 -17.21 15.36
C ASN A 291 23.76 -16.56 15.52
N TRP A 292 24.03 -15.50 14.75
CA TRP A 292 25.30 -14.78 14.81
C TRP A 292 25.56 -14.20 16.21
N LEU A 293 24.53 -13.66 16.86
CA LEU A 293 24.64 -12.96 18.14
C LEU A 293 24.37 -13.85 19.37
N MET A 294 24.35 -15.18 19.22
CA MET A 294 24.08 -16.10 20.34
C MET A 294 25.07 -15.93 21.51
N SER A 295 26.33 -15.63 21.24
CA SER A 295 27.38 -15.41 22.26
C SER A 295 27.35 -14.01 22.88
N ALA A 296 26.53 -13.08 22.38
CA ALA A 296 26.43 -11.71 22.86
C ALA A 296 24.96 -11.33 23.16
N PRO A 297 24.37 -11.83 24.27
CA PRO A 297 22.94 -11.71 24.53
C PRO A 297 22.40 -10.28 24.57
N THR A 298 23.13 -9.34 25.17
CA THR A 298 22.72 -7.92 25.21
C THR A 298 22.69 -7.31 23.82
N LEU A 299 23.72 -7.57 22.99
CA LEU A 299 23.77 -7.08 21.62
C LEU A 299 22.66 -7.71 20.76
N ARG A 300 22.39 -9.01 20.95
CA ARG A 300 21.27 -9.72 20.31
C ARG A 300 19.93 -9.03 20.59
N VAL A 301 19.64 -8.69 21.85
CA VAL A 301 18.39 -7.98 22.21
C VAL A 301 18.32 -6.60 21.56
N ILE A 302 19.40 -5.81 21.63
CA ILE A 302 19.46 -4.47 21.02
C ILE A 302 19.26 -4.56 19.50
N TRP A 303 19.94 -5.50 18.83
CA TRP A 303 19.85 -5.70 17.39
C TRP A 303 18.44 -6.11 16.96
N GLY A 304 17.84 -7.08 17.66
CA GLY A 304 16.46 -7.48 17.45
C GLY A 304 15.46 -6.34 17.65
N ALA A 305 15.64 -5.52 18.70
CA ALA A 305 14.79 -4.37 18.96
C ALA A 305 14.86 -3.32 17.83
N VAL A 306 16.05 -3.09 17.27
CA VAL A 306 16.21 -2.18 16.12
C VAL A 306 15.52 -2.74 14.87
N ILE A 307 15.63 -4.05 14.59
CA ILE A 307 14.90 -4.68 13.49
C ILE A 307 13.38 -4.45 13.66
N ILE A 308 12.84 -4.70 14.85
CA ILE A 308 11.42 -4.48 15.12
C ILE A 308 11.04 -3.00 14.96
N LEU A 309 11.86 -2.05 15.43
CA LEU A 309 11.62 -0.63 15.23
C LEU A 309 11.55 -0.26 13.74
N LEU A 310 12.45 -0.81 12.91
CA LEU A 310 12.45 -0.59 11.47
C LEU A 310 11.18 -1.15 10.81
N LEU A 311 10.76 -2.36 11.20
CA LEU A 311 9.57 -3.03 10.65
C LEU A 311 8.26 -2.37 11.10
N LEU A 312 8.16 -1.95 12.36
CA LEU A 312 7.01 -1.18 12.85
C LEU A 312 6.94 0.19 12.16
N THR A 313 8.08 0.82 11.90
CA THR A 313 8.12 2.07 11.11
C THR A 313 7.69 1.81 9.67
N TYR A 314 8.12 0.71 9.06
CA TYR A 314 7.67 0.29 7.72
C TYR A 314 6.15 0.09 7.68
N ALA A 315 5.57 -0.66 8.63
CA ALA A 315 4.13 -0.85 8.74
C ALA A 315 3.39 0.49 8.96
N LEU A 316 3.93 1.37 9.81
CA LEU A 316 3.37 2.69 10.07
C LEU A 316 3.35 3.57 8.81
N CYS A 317 4.30 3.42 7.89
CA CYS A 317 4.27 4.10 6.60
C CYS A 317 3.03 3.68 5.79
N THR A 318 2.72 2.39 5.75
CA THR A 318 1.54 1.87 5.04
C THR A 318 0.24 2.27 5.73
N ILE A 319 0.18 2.20 7.07
CA ILE A 319 -0.95 2.69 7.88
C ILE A 319 -1.24 4.17 7.60
N SER A 320 -0.20 4.98 7.39
CA SER A 320 -0.33 6.42 7.10
C SER A 320 -1.12 6.71 5.82
N PHE A 321 -1.16 5.79 4.85
CA PHE A 321 -1.97 5.95 3.64
C PHE A 321 -3.47 5.76 3.87
N GLY A 322 -3.89 5.05 4.92
CA GLY A 322 -5.30 4.67 5.06
C GLY A 322 -5.78 3.78 3.90
N LEU A 323 -6.97 4.06 3.39
CA LEU A 323 -7.57 3.35 2.25
C LEU A 323 -6.93 3.68 0.89
N ARG A 324 -5.88 4.52 0.87
CA ARG A 324 -5.23 5.02 -0.36
C ARG A 324 -3.99 4.24 -0.74
N PHE A 325 -3.51 3.32 0.09
CA PHE A 325 -2.30 2.57 -0.21
C PHE A 325 -2.46 1.83 -1.54
N SER A 326 -1.48 1.97 -2.43
CA SER A 326 -1.39 1.23 -3.68
C SER A 326 -0.04 1.49 -4.33
N ASN A 327 0.54 0.45 -4.92
CA ASN A 327 1.72 0.56 -5.76
C ASN A 327 1.37 1.25 -7.09
N LEU A 328 2.35 1.90 -7.72
CA LEU A 328 2.25 2.44 -9.09
C LEU A 328 1.13 3.46 -9.32
N THR A 329 0.52 4.02 -8.28
CA THR A 329 -0.64 4.91 -8.43
C THR A 329 -0.49 6.18 -7.62
N ASN A 330 -0.98 7.30 -8.16
CA ASN A 330 -1.26 8.49 -7.38
C ASN A 330 -2.72 8.44 -6.88
N ARG A 331 -2.90 8.44 -5.56
CA ARG A 331 -4.19 8.46 -4.87
C ARG A 331 -4.27 9.60 -3.83
N GLY A 332 -3.41 10.61 -3.97
CA GLY A 332 -3.19 11.68 -3.01
C GLY A 332 -1.90 11.51 -2.22
N ILE A 333 -1.33 12.65 -1.81
CA ILE A 333 0.01 12.71 -1.23
C ILE A 333 -0.05 12.62 0.29
N ILE A 334 0.78 11.75 0.87
CA ILE A 334 0.88 11.57 2.32
C ILE A 334 2.09 12.33 2.84
N THR A 335 1.86 13.19 3.81
CA THR A 335 2.89 14.04 4.44
C THR A 335 2.93 13.88 5.96
N SER A 336 2.07 13.03 6.53
CA SER A 336 1.99 12.76 7.97
C SER A 336 2.72 11.46 8.37
N GLY A 337 2.98 11.31 9.67
CA GLY A 337 3.68 10.13 10.18
C GLY A 337 5.15 10.10 9.72
N PRO A 338 5.70 8.92 9.38
CA PRO A 338 7.09 8.78 8.93
C PRO A 338 7.45 9.64 7.70
N TYR A 339 6.45 9.98 6.87
CA TYR A 339 6.63 10.85 5.70
C TYR A 339 7.00 12.29 6.06
N ARG A 340 7.00 12.70 7.33
CA ARG A 340 7.56 13.99 7.74
C ARG A 340 9.09 14.04 7.68
N PHE A 341 9.75 12.88 7.62
CA PHE A 341 11.21 12.80 7.70
C PHE A 341 11.86 12.60 6.34
N THR A 342 11.21 11.92 5.41
CA THR A 342 11.77 11.62 4.09
C THR A 342 10.64 11.23 3.13
N LYS A 343 10.88 11.32 1.81
CA LYS A 343 9.92 10.94 0.77
C LYS A 343 9.63 9.43 0.76
N HIS A 344 10.61 8.60 1.15
CA HIS A 344 10.51 7.13 1.07
C HIS A 344 10.93 6.42 2.37
N PRO A 345 10.27 6.69 3.51
CA PRO A 345 10.63 6.09 4.79
C PRO A 345 10.46 4.57 4.76
N ALA A 346 9.39 4.08 4.11
CA ALA A 346 9.13 2.65 3.96
C ALA A 346 10.26 1.90 3.25
N TYR A 347 10.79 2.46 2.15
CA TYR A 347 11.88 1.82 1.42
C TYR A 347 13.17 1.83 2.24
N ILE A 348 13.47 2.92 2.93
CA ILE A 348 14.68 3.01 3.78
C ILE A 348 14.62 1.98 4.90
N THR A 349 13.54 1.96 5.69
CA THR A 349 13.48 1.06 6.85
C THR A 349 13.41 -0.40 6.45
N LYS A 350 12.74 -0.73 5.34
CA LYS A 350 12.69 -2.08 4.77
C LYS A 350 14.05 -2.56 4.28
N ASN A 351 14.81 -1.72 3.57
CA ASN A 351 16.12 -2.13 3.09
C ASN A 351 17.12 -2.26 4.27
N LEU A 352 17.07 -1.37 5.26
CA LEU A 352 17.88 -1.51 6.47
C LEU A 352 17.54 -2.78 7.24
N SER A 353 16.26 -3.16 7.36
CA SER A 353 15.88 -4.39 8.03
C SER A 353 16.40 -5.62 7.30
N TYR A 354 16.46 -5.62 5.96
CA TYR A 354 17.08 -6.73 5.21
C TYR A 354 18.56 -6.92 5.54
N TRP A 355 19.35 -5.85 5.60
CA TRP A 355 20.76 -5.93 6.02
C TRP A 355 20.88 -6.48 7.44
N MET A 356 20.04 -5.99 8.35
CA MET A 356 20.10 -6.41 9.76
C MET A 356 19.61 -7.83 9.99
N VAL A 357 18.66 -8.33 9.21
CA VAL A 357 18.13 -9.69 9.35
C VAL A 357 19.06 -10.71 8.70
N SER A 358 19.46 -10.46 7.44
CA SER A 358 20.24 -11.40 6.64
C SER A 358 21.74 -11.41 6.94
N VAL A 359 22.26 -10.32 7.54
CA VAL A 359 23.68 -10.18 7.95
C VAL A 359 24.66 -10.75 6.91
N PRO A 360 24.58 -10.34 5.63
CA PRO A 360 25.24 -11.04 4.52
C PRO A 360 26.77 -11.01 4.60
N PHE A 361 27.32 -10.11 5.42
CA PHE A 361 28.76 -10.00 5.71
C PHE A 361 29.26 -11.02 6.74
N VAL A 362 28.36 -11.77 7.40
CA VAL A 362 28.67 -12.83 8.36
C VAL A 362 28.39 -14.17 7.70
N GLU A 363 29.30 -14.61 6.83
CA GLU A 363 29.12 -15.85 6.07
C GLU A 363 30.16 -16.92 6.49
N PRO A 364 29.72 -18.01 7.15
CA PRO A 364 30.60 -19.12 7.54
C PRO A 364 31.31 -19.80 6.37
N LEU A 365 30.72 -19.77 5.17
CA LEU A 365 31.30 -20.36 3.96
C LEU A 365 32.49 -19.57 3.39
N GLY A 366 32.82 -18.41 3.96
CA GLY A 366 34.01 -17.62 3.62
C GLY A 366 33.69 -16.24 3.05
N TRP A 367 34.69 -15.36 3.08
CA TRP A 367 34.54 -13.94 2.74
C TRP A 367 34.10 -13.69 1.29
N GLN A 368 34.44 -14.58 0.35
CA GLN A 368 34.02 -14.46 -1.05
C GLN A 368 32.50 -14.59 -1.19
N VAL A 369 31.91 -15.57 -0.51
CA VAL A 369 30.46 -15.77 -0.49
C VAL A 369 29.77 -14.61 0.22
N GLY A 370 30.34 -14.14 1.34
CA GLY A 370 29.84 -12.94 2.02
C GLY A 370 29.86 -11.69 1.13
N LEU A 371 30.89 -11.51 0.30
CA LEU A 371 30.97 -10.42 -0.68
C LEU A 371 29.90 -10.57 -1.77
N MET A 372 29.66 -11.79 -2.26
CA MET A 372 28.58 -12.07 -3.21
C MET A 372 27.20 -11.75 -2.62
N HIS A 373 26.92 -12.17 -1.38
CA HIS A 373 25.66 -11.86 -0.71
C HIS A 373 25.48 -10.35 -0.47
N CYS A 374 26.55 -9.65 -0.06
CA CYS A 374 26.53 -8.19 0.06
C CYS A 374 26.22 -7.52 -1.29
N ALA A 375 26.87 -7.95 -2.37
CA ALA A 375 26.63 -7.43 -3.71
C ALA A 375 25.19 -7.70 -4.17
N GLY A 376 24.65 -8.90 -3.88
CA GLY A 376 23.25 -9.25 -4.12
C GLY A 376 22.30 -8.31 -3.39
N LEU A 377 22.53 -8.03 -2.10
CA LEU A 377 21.67 -7.13 -1.33
C LEU A 377 21.78 -5.66 -1.79
N ILE A 378 22.97 -5.21 -2.23
CA ILE A 378 23.14 -3.91 -2.89
C ILE A 378 22.30 -3.84 -4.18
N ALA A 379 22.27 -4.92 -4.99
CA ALA A 379 21.43 -4.97 -6.18
C ALA A 379 19.93 -4.85 -5.83
N VAL A 380 19.48 -5.51 -4.76
CA VAL A 380 18.12 -5.35 -4.25
C VAL A 380 17.84 -3.89 -3.83
N ASN A 381 18.77 -3.25 -3.12
CA ASN A 381 18.63 -1.85 -2.74
C ASN A 381 18.55 -0.94 -3.98
N LEU A 382 19.30 -1.24 -5.06
CA LEU A 382 19.24 -0.50 -6.32
C LEU A 382 17.90 -0.64 -7.03
N ILE A 383 17.24 -1.80 -6.93
CA ILE A 383 15.86 -1.99 -7.43
C ILE A 383 14.91 -1.05 -6.67
N TYR A 384 14.99 -1.01 -5.34
CA TYR A 384 14.18 -0.09 -4.53
C TYR A 384 14.49 1.38 -4.78
N TYR A 385 15.76 1.73 -5.02
CA TYR A 385 16.15 3.08 -5.43
C TYR A 385 15.53 3.46 -6.78
N THR A 386 15.59 2.55 -7.76
CA THR A 386 14.99 2.77 -9.09
C THR A 386 13.48 2.96 -8.97
N ARG A 387 12.81 2.12 -8.17
CA ARG A 387 11.38 2.20 -7.87
C ARG A 387 11.02 3.54 -7.21
N ALA A 388 11.79 3.98 -6.22
CA ALA A 388 11.62 5.30 -5.61
C ALA A 388 11.70 6.39 -6.68
N LYS A 389 12.75 6.37 -7.52
CA LYS A 389 12.95 7.41 -8.55
C LYS A 389 11.92 7.41 -9.66
N THR A 390 11.35 6.27 -10.04
CA THR A 390 10.20 6.24 -10.97
C THR A 390 8.96 6.83 -10.30
N GLU A 391 8.70 6.46 -9.04
CA GLU A 391 7.57 6.97 -8.27
C GLU A 391 7.66 8.49 -8.08
N GLU A 392 8.82 9.05 -7.69
CA GLU A 392 9.01 10.50 -7.59
C GLU A 392 8.72 11.20 -8.94
N ARG A 393 9.23 10.64 -10.05
CA ARG A 393 9.00 11.20 -11.40
C ARG A 393 7.52 11.20 -11.79
N HIS A 394 6.79 10.15 -11.46
CA HIS A 394 5.33 10.09 -11.67
C HIS A 394 4.60 11.09 -10.79
N LEU A 395 4.90 11.13 -9.50
CA LEU A 395 4.23 11.98 -8.53
C LEU A 395 4.53 13.48 -8.72
N MET A 396 5.68 13.87 -9.27
CA MET A 396 6.03 15.27 -9.57
C MET A 396 5.03 15.99 -10.49
N ARG A 397 4.15 15.25 -11.18
CA ARG A 397 3.03 15.81 -11.96
C ARG A 397 1.96 16.43 -11.06
N ASP A 398 1.82 15.94 -9.83
CA ASP A 398 0.87 16.42 -8.83
C ASP A 398 1.44 17.67 -8.11
N PRO A 399 0.72 18.82 -8.13
CA PRO A 399 1.14 20.02 -7.39
C PRO A 399 1.39 19.77 -5.90
N ASP A 400 0.58 18.91 -5.26
CA ASP A 400 0.73 18.61 -3.83
C ASP A 400 2.06 17.89 -3.55
N TYR A 401 2.52 17.06 -4.49
CA TYR A 401 3.78 16.35 -4.36
C TYR A 401 4.98 17.26 -4.57
N ARG A 402 4.90 18.21 -5.51
CA ARG A 402 5.96 19.21 -5.70
C ARG A 402 6.19 20.03 -4.44
N ALA A 403 5.11 20.56 -3.87
CA ALA A 403 5.16 21.29 -2.60
C ALA A 403 5.72 20.43 -1.46
N TYR A 404 5.36 19.14 -1.42
CA TYR A 404 5.88 18.22 -0.41
C TYR A 404 7.37 17.91 -0.61
N ALA A 405 7.82 17.71 -1.86
CA ALA A 405 9.22 17.47 -2.18
C ALA A 405 10.10 18.65 -1.80
N GLU A 406 9.69 19.87 -2.16
CA GLU A 406 10.35 21.13 -1.76
C GLU A 406 10.42 21.25 -0.23
N TRP A 407 9.32 20.95 0.48
CA TRP A 407 9.30 20.99 1.94
C TRP A 407 10.29 19.97 2.56
N ILE A 408 10.38 18.75 2.02
CA ILE A 408 11.33 17.73 2.50
C ILE A 408 12.79 18.11 2.24
N GLU A 409 13.09 18.78 1.12
CA GLU A 409 14.44 19.24 0.82
C GLU A 409 14.97 20.23 1.85
N GLN A 410 14.08 21.00 2.47
CA GLN A 410 14.37 22.00 3.49
C GLN A 410 14.28 21.44 4.92
N HIS A 411 13.30 20.58 5.21
CA HIS A 411 12.95 20.18 6.58
C HIS A 411 13.16 18.69 6.90
N GLY A 412 13.40 17.86 5.89
CA GLY A 412 13.56 16.40 6.04
C GLY A 412 14.78 16.01 6.86
N LEU A 413 14.88 14.72 7.21
CA LEU A 413 15.96 14.15 8.00
C LEU A 413 17.33 14.45 7.40
N PHE A 414 17.51 14.23 6.10
CA PHE A 414 18.77 14.52 5.42
C PHE A 414 19.07 16.02 5.34
N ALA A 415 18.05 16.88 5.28
CA ALA A 415 18.23 18.33 5.32
C ALA A 415 18.75 18.76 6.70
N ARG A 416 18.14 18.26 7.78
CA ARG A 416 18.57 18.51 9.16
C ARG A 416 19.98 17.99 9.42
N ILE A 417 20.32 16.81 8.90
CA ILE A 417 21.68 16.26 8.97
C ILE A 417 22.67 17.19 8.26
N ARG A 418 22.39 17.64 7.03
CA ARG A 418 23.24 18.59 6.29
C ARG A 418 23.43 19.92 7.04
N GLN A 419 22.36 20.46 7.61
CA GLN A 419 22.39 21.67 8.42
C GLN A 419 23.24 21.49 9.68
N ALA A 420 23.12 20.34 10.38
CA ALA A 420 23.93 20.01 11.54
C ALA A 420 25.42 19.89 11.20
N PHE A 421 25.76 19.45 9.99
CA PHE A 421 27.13 19.39 9.46
C PHE A 421 27.58 20.68 8.74
N GLY A 422 26.86 21.80 8.89
CA GLY A 422 27.27 23.12 8.38
C GLY A 422 27.13 23.32 6.87
N GLN A 423 26.53 22.38 6.14
CA GLN A 423 26.27 22.51 4.71
C GLN A 423 24.90 23.18 4.51
N ARG A 424 24.88 24.45 4.07
CA ARG A 424 23.63 25.12 3.65
C ARG A 424 23.05 24.41 2.43
N ALA A 425 21.73 24.26 2.39
CA ALA A 425 21.03 23.68 1.25
C ALA A 425 21.35 24.45 -0.05
N PRO A 426 21.46 23.76 -1.20
CA PRO A 426 21.52 24.45 -2.49
C PRO A 426 20.23 25.29 -2.65
N ALA A 427 20.42 26.54 -3.08
CA ALA A 427 19.36 27.53 -3.27
C ALA A 427 18.40 27.16 -4.41
#